data_AF-A0AAD5LBK4-F1
#
_entry.id   AF-A0AAD5LBK4-F1
#
_cell.length_a   1.000
_cell.length_b   1.000
_cell.length_c   1.000
_cell.angle_alpha   90.00
_cell.angle_beta   90.00
_cell.angle_gamma   90.00
#
_symmetry.space_group_name_H-M   'P 1'
#
loop_
_entity.id
_entity.type
_entity.pdbx_description
1 polymer ?
#
loop_
_entity_poly.entity_id
_entity_poly.type
_entity_poly.pdbx_seq_one_letter_code
_entity_poly.pdbx_strand_id
1 'polypeptide(L)'
;MVGFGKSLAKEGAKSNIKVNVVAPGAGSAMTATVMPEEMVKKWKPEYVAPTIAFLCHEDVPCTGCVFESGGAWMAQVKYTRAYGHFFDPDEEITPEDVKAKWAEITDFSNATDPELDDVSPQLKQIMGSKL
;
A
#
# COMPACT_ATOMS: atom_id res chain seq x y z
N MET A 1 -4.30 -9.78 3.81
CA MET A 1 -2.97 -9.84 4.46
C MET A 1 -2.37 -8.47 4.74
N VAL A 2 -2.39 -7.53 3.79
CA VAL A 2 -1.85 -6.16 3.99
C VAL A 2 -2.42 -5.45 5.22
N GLY A 3 -3.74 -5.41 5.40
CA GLY A 3 -4.36 -4.78 6.58
C GLY A 3 -3.90 -5.39 7.91
N PHE A 4 -3.88 -6.71 8.00
CA PHE A 4 -3.39 -7.43 9.19
C PHE A 4 -1.91 -7.13 9.48
N GLY A 5 -1.05 -7.18 8.46
CA GLY A 5 0.37 -6.85 8.61
C GLY A 5 0.60 -5.41 9.07
N LYS A 6 -0.16 -4.45 8.53
CA LYS A 6 -0.10 -3.05 8.96
C LYS A 6 -0.58 -2.86 10.41
N SER A 7 -1.60 -3.58 10.87
CA SER A 7 -2.02 -3.54 12.28
C SER A 7 -0.93 -4.06 13.20
N LEU A 8 -0.36 -5.24 12.90
CA LEU A 8 0.72 -5.82 13.70
C LEU A 8 1.98 -4.95 13.69
N ALA A 9 2.31 -4.32 12.56
CA ALA A 9 3.43 -3.39 12.48
C ALA A 9 3.29 -2.20 13.46
N LYS A 10 2.05 -1.68 13.61
CA LYS A 10 1.75 -0.59 14.54
C LYS A 10 1.78 -1.05 16.00
N GLU A 11 1.18 -2.19 16.30
CA GLU A 11 1.11 -2.74 17.66
C GLU A 11 2.48 -3.25 18.15
N GLY A 12 3.26 -3.84 17.25
CA GLY A 12 4.57 -4.42 17.52
C GLY A 12 5.71 -3.40 17.67
N ALA A 13 5.52 -2.16 17.22
CA ALA A 13 6.57 -1.14 17.19
C ALA A 13 7.22 -0.89 18.57
N LYS A 14 6.41 -0.86 19.64
CA LYS A 14 6.91 -0.66 21.02
C LYS A 14 7.76 -1.82 21.54
N SER A 15 7.62 -3.00 20.94
CA SER A 15 8.32 -4.23 21.33
C SER A 15 9.43 -4.61 20.34
N ASN A 16 9.81 -3.69 19.43
CA ASN A 16 10.75 -3.96 18.34
C ASN A 16 10.33 -5.16 17.45
N ILE A 17 9.03 -5.39 17.31
CA ILE A 17 8.48 -6.41 16.40
C ILE A 17 8.16 -5.72 15.08
N LYS A 18 8.96 -6.04 14.05
CA LYS A 18 8.78 -5.51 12.69
C LYS A 18 7.98 -6.50 11.86
N VAL A 19 6.96 -6.00 11.15
CA VAL A 19 6.07 -6.84 10.33
C VAL A 19 5.96 -6.23 8.94
N ASN A 20 6.38 -6.97 7.93
CA ASN A 20 6.30 -6.57 6.53
C ASN A 20 5.53 -7.62 5.73
N VAL A 21 4.96 -7.23 4.59
CA VAL A 21 4.18 -8.12 3.73
C VAL A 21 4.87 -8.25 2.39
N VAL A 22 4.98 -9.49 1.88
CA VAL A 22 5.52 -9.76 0.56
C VAL A 22 4.44 -10.41 -0.30
N ALA A 23 4.29 -9.93 -1.53
CA ALA A 23 3.58 -10.58 -2.62
C ALA A 23 4.63 -11.31 -3.49
N PRO A 24 4.90 -12.60 -3.21
CA PRO A 24 5.96 -13.32 -3.89
C PRO A 24 5.50 -13.84 -5.26
N GLY A 25 6.38 -13.71 -6.23
CA GLY A 25 6.26 -14.30 -7.55
C GLY A 25 7.23 -15.44 -7.73
N ALA A 26 6.73 -16.67 -7.86
CA ALA A 26 7.54 -17.85 -8.14
C ALA A 26 6.74 -18.96 -8.84
N GLY A 27 7.42 -19.71 -9.68
CA GLY A 27 7.00 -20.98 -10.23
C GLY A 27 6.89 -22.04 -9.14
N SER A 28 5.68 -22.51 -8.90
CA SER A 28 5.34 -23.55 -7.92
C SER A 28 4.30 -24.51 -8.51
N ALA A 29 3.97 -25.57 -7.77
CA ALA A 29 2.86 -26.46 -8.11
C ALA A 29 1.53 -25.68 -8.28
N MET A 30 1.33 -24.62 -7.50
CA MET A 30 0.14 -23.76 -7.59
C MET A 30 0.09 -23.00 -8.92
N THR A 31 1.18 -22.35 -9.33
CA THR A 31 1.23 -21.53 -10.56
C THR A 31 1.32 -22.38 -11.83
N ALA A 32 1.75 -23.63 -11.75
CA ALA A 32 1.83 -24.55 -12.88
C ALA A 32 0.46 -24.88 -13.50
N THR A 33 -0.63 -24.63 -12.77
CA THR A 33 -2.01 -24.82 -13.28
C THR A 33 -2.46 -23.71 -14.23
N VAL A 34 -1.81 -22.54 -14.18
CA VAL A 34 -2.23 -21.32 -14.89
C VAL A 34 -1.14 -20.69 -15.76
N MET A 35 0.09 -21.20 -15.73
CA MET A 35 1.22 -20.68 -16.50
C MET A 35 1.90 -21.76 -17.34
N PRO A 36 2.52 -21.40 -18.48
CA PRO A 36 3.34 -22.33 -19.26
C PRO A 36 4.52 -22.88 -18.46
N GLU A 37 4.84 -24.16 -18.67
CA GLU A 37 5.90 -24.88 -17.95
C GLU A 37 7.27 -24.18 -18.02
N GLU A 38 7.62 -23.64 -19.19
CA GLU A 38 8.86 -22.88 -19.40
C GLU A 38 8.98 -21.64 -18.49
N MET A 39 7.86 -20.95 -18.24
CA MET A 39 7.84 -19.80 -17.35
C MET A 39 7.96 -20.23 -15.88
N VAL A 40 7.27 -21.31 -15.49
CA VAL A 40 7.34 -21.88 -14.14
C VAL A 40 8.78 -22.29 -13.80
N LYS A 41 9.49 -22.94 -14.73
CA LYS A 41 10.89 -23.36 -14.52
C LYS A 41 11.86 -22.19 -14.37
N LYS A 42 11.63 -21.10 -15.09
CA LYS A 42 12.49 -19.90 -15.04
C LYS A 42 12.19 -19.02 -13.85
N TRP A 43 10.95 -19.02 -13.36
CA TRP A 43 10.51 -18.16 -12.26
C TRP A 43 10.87 -18.76 -10.90
N LYS A 44 12.16 -18.84 -10.62
CA LYS A 44 12.71 -19.57 -9.47
C LYS A 44 12.37 -18.91 -8.11
N PRO A 45 11.95 -19.68 -7.09
CA PRO A 45 11.74 -19.18 -5.72
C PRO A 45 12.97 -18.50 -5.10
N GLU A 46 14.17 -18.87 -5.55
CA GLU A 46 15.45 -18.29 -5.14
C GLU A 46 15.54 -16.77 -5.41
N TYR A 47 14.73 -16.23 -6.32
CA TYR A 47 14.64 -14.79 -6.55
C TYR A 47 13.83 -14.04 -5.49
N VAL A 48 13.08 -14.75 -4.65
CA VAL A 48 12.30 -14.18 -3.55
C VAL A 48 13.04 -14.30 -2.22
N ALA A 49 13.83 -15.36 -2.05
CA ALA A 49 14.51 -15.68 -0.80
C ALA A 49 15.35 -14.52 -0.21
N PRO A 50 16.14 -13.75 -0.99
CA PRO A 50 16.90 -12.62 -0.45
C PRO A 50 16.02 -11.53 0.18
N THR A 51 14.89 -11.22 -0.44
CA THR A 51 13.91 -10.24 0.10
C THR A 51 13.38 -10.69 1.44
N ILE A 52 13.00 -11.98 1.56
CA ILE A 52 12.52 -12.54 2.84
C ILE A 52 13.62 -12.50 3.90
N ALA A 53 14.84 -12.95 3.54
CA ALA A 53 15.97 -12.97 4.46
C ALA A 53 16.29 -11.57 5.00
N PHE A 54 16.32 -10.55 4.15
CA PHE A 54 16.57 -9.18 4.57
C PHE A 54 15.44 -8.59 5.41
N LEU A 55 14.17 -8.86 5.07
CA LEU A 55 13.04 -8.39 5.87
C LEU A 55 12.96 -9.03 7.28
N CYS A 56 13.63 -10.17 7.48
CA CYS A 56 13.80 -10.81 8.78
C CYS A 56 15.12 -10.44 9.49
N HIS A 57 16.00 -9.66 8.86
CA HIS A 57 17.26 -9.23 9.44
C HIS A 57 17.05 -8.11 10.48
N GLU A 58 17.91 -8.04 11.49
CA GLU A 58 17.81 -7.01 12.55
C GLU A 58 17.93 -5.58 11.99
N ASP A 59 18.81 -5.40 11.00
CA ASP A 59 19.05 -4.13 10.30
C ASP A 59 17.94 -3.70 9.34
N VAL A 60 16.84 -4.44 9.21
CA VAL A 60 15.75 -4.03 8.30
C VAL A 60 15.25 -2.63 8.70
N PRO A 61 15.29 -1.63 7.80
CA PRO A 61 15.01 -0.24 8.18
C PRO A 61 13.51 0.07 8.23
N CYS A 62 12.64 -0.92 8.05
CA CYS A 62 11.21 -0.70 7.85
C CYS A 62 10.30 -1.71 8.56
N THR A 63 9.05 -1.28 8.77
CA THR A 63 7.93 -2.07 9.28
C THR A 63 6.64 -1.55 8.64
N GLY A 64 5.64 -2.40 8.45
CA GLY A 64 4.35 -2.05 7.84
C GLY A 64 4.40 -1.83 6.32
N CYS A 65 5.51 -2.20 5.68
CA CYS A 65 5.72 -2.06 4.24
C CYS A 65 5.23 -3.28 3.47
N VAL A 66 4.89 -3.07 2.20
CA VAL A 66 4.48 -4.12 1.27
C VAL A 66 5.52 -4.19 0.15
N PHE A 67 5.93 -5.39 -0.24
CA PHE A 67 6.89 -5.61 -1.32
C PHE A 67 6.35 -6.61 -2.32
N GLU A 68 6.65 -6.39 -3.59
CA GLU A 68 6.63 -7.42 -4.60
C GLU A 68 8.05 -7.93 -4.83
N SER A 69 8.19 -9.24 -5.02
CA SER A 69 9.49 -9.87 -5.25
C SER A 69 9.33 -11.11 -6.10
N GLY A 70 10.06 -11.20 -7.21
CA GLY A 70 10.02 -12.36 -8.09
C GLY A 70 10.74 -12.08 -9.40
N GLY A 71 11.22 -13.15 -10.07
CA GLY A 71 11.86 -12.99 -11.39
C GLY A 71 13.08 -12.07 -11.39
N ALA A 72 13.82 -12.04 -10.28
CA ALA A 72 14.95 -11.13 -10.01
C ALA A 72 14.60 -9.62 -9.95
N TRP A 73 13.33 -9.28 -9.76
CA TRP A 73 12.86 -7.91 -9.52
C TRP A 73 12.24 -7.79 -8.12
N MET A 74 12.46 -6.64 -7.47
CA MET A 74 11.89 -6.31 -6.17
C MET A 74 11.47 -4.85 -6.15
N ALA A 75 10.30 -4.55 -5.61
CA ALA A 75 9.87 -3.17 -5.38
C ALA A 75 8.97 -3.07 -4.15
N GLN A 76 8.99 -1.91 -3.51
CA GLN A 76 8.01 -1.57 -2.49
C GLN A 76 6.71 -1.09 -3.15
N VAL A 77 5.58 -1.56 -2.63
CA VAL A 77 4.24 -1.14 -3.02
C VAL A 77 3.64 -0.32 -1.88
N LYS A 78 3.03 0.80 -2.22
CA LYS A 78 2.31 1.66 -1.27
C LYS A 78 0.98 2.12 -1.86
N TYR A 79 0.10 2.61 -1.00
CA TYR A 79 -1.10 3.29 -1.46
C TYR A 79 -0.75 4.66 -2.02
N THR A 80 -1.53 5.06 -2.99
CA THR A 80 -1.65 6.44 -3.43
C THR A 80 -3.10 6.85 -3.27
N ARG A 81 -3.34 8.11 -2.91
CA ARG A 81 -4.68 8.66 -2.71
C ARG A 81 -4.88 9.79 -3.72
N ALA A 82 -5.94 9.75 -4.51
CA ALA A 82 -6.36 10.90 -5.31
C ALA A 82 -6.38 12.19 -4.47
N TYR A 83 -6.19 13.36 -5.07
CA TYR A 83 -6.25 14.61 -4.32
C TYR A 83 -7.63 14.78 -3.65
N GLY A 84 -8.68 14.35 -4.36
CA GLY A 84 -10.06 14.42 -3.90
C GLY A 84 -10.69 15.77 -4.18
N HIS A 85 -11.89 15.96 -3.63
CA HIS A 85 -12.64 17.21 -3.70
C HIS A 85 -13.11 17.59 -2.30
N PHE A 86 -12.99 18.87 -1.97
CA PHE A 86 -13.51 19.43 -0.72
C PHE A 86 -14.85 20.09 -0.98
N PHE A 87 -15.91 19.54 -0.39
CA PHE A 87 -17.20 20.21 -0.29
C PHE A 87 -17.19 21.23 0.83
N ASP A 88 -18.05 22.25 0.77
CA ASP A 88 -18.26 23.16 1.88
C ASP A 88 -18.89 22.40 3.06
N PRO A 89 -18.24 22.33 4.25
CA PRO A 89 -18.80 21.62 5.40
C PRO A 89 -20.01 22.31 6.02
N ASP A 90 -20.29 23.58 5.68
CA ASP A 90 -21.42 24.35 6.20
C ASP A 90 -22.68 24.23 5.31
N GLU A 91 -22.56 23.61 4.14
CA GLU A 91 -23.68 23.33 3.23
C GLU A 91 -24.16 21.86 3.31
N GLU A 92 -25.41 21.62 2.89
CA GLU A 92 -25.91 20.25 2.74
C GLU A 92 -25.21 19.57 1.56
N ILE A 93 -24.56 18.42 1.83
CA ILE A 93 -23.89 17.62 0.80
C ILE A 93 -24.84 16.48 0.40
N THR A 94 -25.28 16.49 -0.86
CA THR A 94 -26.17 15.45 -1.40
C THR A 94 -25.40 14.39 -2.19
N PRO A 95 -25.98 13.18 -2.40
CA PRO A 95 -25.41 12.19 -3.30
C PRO A 95 -25.20 12.71 -4.74
N GLU A 96 -26.08 13.61 -5.20
CA GLU A 96 -26.00 14.25 -6.51
C GLU A 96 -24.75 15.13 -6.65
N ASP A 97 -24.34 15.83 -5.58
CA ASP A 97 -23.12 16.64 -5.56
C ASP A 97 -21.87 15.76 -5.69
N VAL A 98 -21.84 14.63 -4.97
CA VAL A 98 -20.77 13.63 -5.09
C VAL A 98 -20.68 13.09 -6.51
N LYS A 99 -21.83 12.77 -7.12
CA LYS A 99 -21.88 12.32 -8.51
C LYS A 99 -21.36 13.39 -9.47
N ALA A 100 -21.72 14.65 -9.27
CA ALA A 100 -21.27 15.76 -10.10
C ALA A 100 -19.75 15.99 -10.03
N LYS A 101 -19.13 15.69 -8.88
CA LYS A 101 -17.68 15.84 -8.65
C LYS A 101 -16.90 14.52 -8.76
N TRP A 102 -17.53 13.42 -9.15
CA TRP A 102 -16.91 12.10 -9.14
C TRP A 102 -15.62 12.02 -9.94
N ALA A 103 -15.57 12.67 -11.11
CA ALA A 103 -14.39 12.71 -11.96
C ALA A 103 -13.18 13.34 -11.26
N GLU A 104 -13.39 14.37 -10.44
CA GLU A 104 -12.36 15.04 -9.65
C GLU A 104 -11.96 14.20 -8.43
N ILE A 105 -12.94 13.62 -7.72
CA ILE A 105 -12.73 12.77 -6.54
C ILE A 105 -11.84 11.56 -6.88
N THR A 106 -11.97 11.02 -8.09
CA THR A 106 -11.21 9.85 -8.56
C THR A 106 -10.03 10.20 -9.47
N ASP A 107 -9.66 11.48 -9.60
CA ASP A 107 -8.50 11.87 -10.42
C ASP A 107 -7.19 11.66 -9.66
N PHE A 108 -6.33 10.82 -10.24
CA PHE A 108 -5.00 10.51 -9.71
C PHE A 108 -3.87 11.36 -10.34
N SER A 109 -4.20 12.32 -11.22
CA SER A 109 -3.21 13.20 -11.86
C SER A 109 -2.33 13.95 -10.85
N ASN A 110 -2.91 14.34 -9.70
CA ASN A 110 -2.25 15.00 -8.58
C ASN A 110 -2.31 14.16 -7.30
N ALA A 111 -2.18 12.83 -7.44
CA ALA A 111 -2.28 11.93 -6.30
C ALA A 111 -1.21 12.20 -5.22
N THR A 112 -1.59 11.93 -3.98
CA THR A 112 -0.81 12.15 -2.77
C THR A 112 -0.44 10.83 -2.11
N ASP A 113 0.63 10.84 -1.32
CA ASP A 113 0.98 9.72 -0.46
C ASP A 113 0.34 9.94 0.94
N PRO A 114 -0.66 9.14 1.33
CA PRO A 114 -1.31 9.29 2.62
C PRO A 114 -0.39 8.96 3.82
N GLU A 115 0.73 8.26 3.62
CA GLU A 115 1.69 7.97 4.71
C GLU A 115 2.64 9.16 4.99
N LEU A 116 2.68 10.17 4.12
CA LEU A 116 3.45 11.41 4.32
C LEU A 116 2.62 12.53 4.98
N ASP A 117 1.33 12.31 5.22
CA ASP A 117 0.46 13.29 5.86
C ASP A 117 0.67 13.31 7.39
N ASP A 118 1.15 14.43 7.93
CA ASP A 118 1.13 14.66 9.40
C ASP A 118 -0.31 14.76 9.94
N VAL A 119 -1.20 15.35 9.13
CA VAL A 119 -2.63 15.55 9.42
C VAL A 119 -3.40 15.25 8.15
N SER A 120 -4.50 14.49 8.26
CA SER A 120 -5.31 14.13 7.09
C SER A 120 -5.92 15.38 6.42
N PRO A 121 -6.13 15.37 5.09
CA PRO A 121 -6.69 16.52 4.38
C PRO A 121 -8.05 16.97 4.95
N GLN A 122 -8.90 16.03 5.37
CA GLN A 122 -10.20 16.34 5.96
C GLN A 122 -10.07 17.08 7.29
N LEU A 123 -9.12 16.68 8.13
CA LEU A 123 -8.85 17.39 9.39
C LEU A 123 -8.26 18.78 9.13
N LYS A 124 -7.37 18.93 8.14
CA LYS A 124 -6.85 20.25 7.73
C LYS A 124 -7.98 21.19 7.32
N GLN A 125 -8.96 20.72 6.56
CA GLN A 125 -10.13 21.51 6.16
C GLN A 125 -10.94 21.98 7.38
N ILE A 126 -11.25 21.07 8.31
CA ILE A 126 -12.03 21.38 9.53
C ILE A 126 -11.27 22.34 10.46
N MET A 127 -9.94 22.22 10.55
CA MET A 127 -9.13 23.11 11.38
C MET A 127 -8.99 24.50 10.77
N GLY A 128 -8.93 24.60 9.44
CA GLY A 128 -8.90 25.87 8.71
C GLY A 128 -10.23 26.61 8.67
N SER A 129 -11.37 25.91 8.76
CA SER A 129 -12.69 26.54 8.88
C SER A 129 -13.04 27.01 10.30
N LYS A 130 -12.21 26.65 11.31
CA LYS A 130 -12.40 26.99 12.73
C LYS A 130 -11.45 28.07 13.27
N LEU A 131 -10.70 28.75 12.40
CA LEU A 131 -9.88 29.93 12.68
C LEU A 131 -10.36 31.11 11.85
#